data_AF-A0A2V9J8J1-F1
#
_entry.id   AF-A0A2V9J8J1-F1
#
_cell.length_a   1.000
_cell.length_b   1.000
_cell.length_c   1.000
_cell.angle_alpha   90.00
_cell.angle_beta   90.00
_cell.angle_gamma   90.00
#
_symmetry.space_group_name_H-M   'P 1'
#
loop_
_entity.id
_entity.type
_entity.pdbx_description
1 polymer ?
#
loop_
_entity_poly.entity_id
_entity_poly.type
_entity_poly.pdbx_seq_one_letter_code
_entity_poly.pdbx_strand_id
1 'polypeptide(L)'
;MAEHPPGFFERRDAFGPGGVYGRWLRRHDAITRVGDVLFMHGGLDPKLRFHNVEELNKRIRYELAMFDSLWESLSQKGIIWRYMTWEQAFRAARDEWDAIESGRLQAPDASEDLQKFLNFPNGMLMSEDSPLWYRGLALEPEENLRRNLDKLLVRLKVQYIVAAHSVRPKFDITPRFDNRVFLIDTGMLKPYFGGRASALEIQDGRFTAYYADGPQQVLLGPAPTAVQGDP
;
A
#
# COMPACT_ATOMS: atom_id res chain seq x y z
N MET A 1 3.78 -20.92 25.97
CA MET A 1 2.56 -20.58 25.20
C MET A 1 2.54 -19.08 24.81
N ALA A 2 3.62 -18.54 24.23
CA ALA A 2 3.67 -17.09 23.87
C ALA A 2 3.85 -16.83 22.36
N GLU A 3 4.28 -17.81 21.57
CA GLU A 3 4.56 -17.62 20.13
C GLU A 3 3.30 -17.72 19.26
N HIS A 4 2.33 -18.55 19.66
CA HIS A 4 1.08 -18.78 18.95
C HIS A 4 -0.10 -18.70 19.94
N PRO A 5 -0.65 -17.51 20.20
CA PRO A 5 -1.81 -17.36 21.08
C PRO A 5 -3.06 -18.03 20.48
N PRO A 6 -4.12 -18.27 21.28
CA PRO A 6 -5.38 -18.78 20.77
C PRO A 6 -5.89 -17.97 19.57
N GLY A 7 -6.34 -18.65 18.52
CA GLY A 7 -6.78 -18.01 17.28
C GLY A 7 -5.67 -17.66 16.27
N PHE A 8 -4.40 -17.91 16.60
CA PHE A 8 -3.28 -17.59 15.71
C PHE A 8 -3.38 -18.32 14.36
N PHE A 9 -3.60 -19.64 14.37
CA PHE A 9 -3.67 -20.45 13.15
C PHE A 9 -4.95 -20.15 12.36
N GLU A 10 -6.09 -20.09 13.04
CA GLU A 10 -7.40 -19.83 12.44
C GLU A 10 -7.43 -18.45 11.77
N ARG A 11 -6.84 -17.44 12.40
CA ARG A 11 -6.70 -16.11 11.78
C ARG A 11 -5.84 -16.18 10.53
N ARG A 12 -4.71 -16.88 10.56
CA ARG A 12 -3.84 -17.01 9.39
C ARG A 12 -4.53 -17.73 8.24
N ASP A 13 -5.28 -18.80 8.52
CA ASP A 13 -6.06 -19.49 7.50
C ASP A 13 -7.22 -18.64 6.97
N ALA A 14 -7.90 -17.87 7.82
CA ALA A 14 -9.00 -17.00 7.40
C ALA A 14 -8.55 -15.86 6.48
N PHE A 15 -7.32 -15.34 6.66
CA PHE A 15 -6.71 -14.30 5.84
C PHE A 15 -5.82 -14.84 4.69
N GLY A 16 -5.48 -16.13 4.71
CA GLY A 16 -4.76 -16.82 3.66
C GLY A 16 -5.56 -16.91 2.34
N PRO A 17 -4.94 -17.32 1.23
CA PRO A 17 -5.56 -17.30 -0.10
C PRO A 17 -6.88 -18.11 -0.18
N GLY A 18 -6.94 -19.23 0.54
CA GLY A 18 -8.14 -20.08 0.65
C GLY A 18 -9.12 -19.66 1.75
N GLY A 19 -8.88 -18.57 2.49
CA GLY A 19 -9.70 -18.12 3.61
C GLY A 19 -10.85 -17.20 3.20
N VAL A 20 -11.86 -17.06 4.06
CA VAL A 20 -13.04 -16.20 3.80
C VAL A 20 -12.64 -14.74 3.59
N TYR A 21 -11.77 -14.20 4.45
CA TYR A 21 -11.29 -12.81 4.35
C TYR A 21 -10.23 -12.69 3.27
N GLY A 22 -9.31 -13.65 3.17
CA GLY A 22 -8.26 -13.63 2.16
C GLY A 22 -8.78 -13.64 0.72
N ARG A 23 -9.83 -14.42 0.42
CA ARG A 23 -10.52 -14.38 -0.88
C ARG A 23 -11.23 -13.06 -1.13
N TRP A 24 -11.77 -12.42 -0.10
CA TRP A 24 -12.43 -11.12 -0.23
C TRP A 24 -11.41 -10.01 -0.50
N LEU A 25 -10.32 -9.96 0.28
CA LEU A 25 -9.25 -8.97 0.15
C LEU A 25 -8.62 -8.98 -1.25
N ARG A 26 -8.34 -10.16 -1.81
CA ARG A 26 -7.72 -10.33 -3.14
C ARG A 26 -8.57 -9.83 -4.33
N ARG A 27 -9.85 -9.48 -4.11
CA ARG A 27 -10.70 -8.90 -5.16
C ARG A 27 -10.54 -7.39 -5.31
N HIS A 28 -10.01 -6.71 -4.30
CA HIS A 28 -9.92 -5.26 -4.30
C HIS A 28 -8.69 -4.75 -5.05
N ASP A 29 -8.81 -3.52 -5.56
CA ASP A 29 -7.70 -2.78 -6.16
C ASP A 29 -6.81 -2.16 -5.07
N ALA A 30 -5.51 -2.02 -5.36
CA ALA A 30 -4.58 -1.28 -4.51
C ALA A 30 -4.74 0.24 -4.67
N ILE A 31 -5.19 0.67 -5.86
CA ILE A 31 -5.48 2.06 -6.21
C ILE A 31 -6.88 2.13 -6.79
N THR A 32 -7.74 2.98 -6.23
CA THR A 32 -9.11 3.18 -6.75
C THR A 32 -9.31 4.62 -7.20
N ARG A 33 -10.01 4.81 -8.32
CA ARG A 33 -10.44 6.13 -8.82
C ARG A 33 -11.90 6.35 -8.50
N VAL A 34 -12.25 7.50 -7.92
CA VAL A 34 -13.63 7.98 -7.78
C VAL A 34 -13.67 9.42 -8.27
N GLY A 35 -14.39 9.67 -9.37
CA GLY A 35 -14.39 10.96 -10.06
C GLY A 35 -12.97 11.38 -10.45
N ASP A 36 -12.53 12.51 -9.90
CA ASP A 36 -11.20 13.09 -10.12
C ASP A 36 -10.20 12.80 -8.99
N VAL A 37 -10.49 11.82 -8.14
CA VAL A 37 -9.67 11.48 -6.97
C VAL A 37 -9.12 10.05 -7.09
N LEU A 38 -7.82 9.88 -6.82
CA LEU A 38 -7.21 8.56 -6.62
C LEU A 38 -7.02 8.27 -5.13
N PHE A 39 -7.34 7.05 -4.70
CA PHE A 39 -7.18 6.56 -3.33
C PHE A 39 -6.20 5.39 -3.30
N MET A 40 -5.26 5.40 -2.36
CA MET A 40 -4.29 4.32 -2.15
C MET A 40 -3.73 4.32 -0.72
N HIS A 41 -2.98 3.28 -0.36
CA HIS A 41 -2.38 3.18 0.98
C HIS A 41 -1.17 4.09 1.17
N GLY A 42 -0.11 3.95 0.36
CA GLY A 42 1.15 4.70 0.53
C GLY A 42 1.14 6.06 -0.17
N GLY A 43 1.00 6.02 -1.48
CA GLY A 43 1.07 7.19 -2.37
C GLY A 43 1.61 6.78 -3.73
N LEU A 44 1.48 7.64 -4.74
CA LEU A 44 1.92 7.30 -6.10
C LEU A 44 3.20 8.06 -6.41
N ASP A 45 4.33 7.35 -6.52
CA ASP A 45 5.62 7.96 -6.87
C ASP A 45 5.55 8.61 -8.26
N PRO A 46 5.77 9.93 -8.39
CA PRO A 46 5.80 10.60 -9.69
C PRO A 46 6.90 10.12 -10.64
N LYS A 47 7.93 9.40 -10.14
CA LYS A 47 8.98 8.79 -10.96
C LYS A 47 8.64 7.38 -11.45
N LEU A 48 7.62 6.74 -10.86
CA LEU A 48 7.21 5.40 -11.23
C LEU A 48 6.71 5.37 -12.69
N ARG A 49 7.23 4.41 -13.46
CA ARG A 49 6.90 4.23 -14.87
C ARG A 49 5.80 3.20 -15.03
N PHE A 50 4.66 3.64 -15.55
CA PHE A 50 3.48 2.83 -15.86
C PHE A 50 2.60 3.59 -16.86
N HIS A 51 1.68 2.89 -17.53
CA HIS A 51 0.80 3.47 -18.54
C HIS A 51 -0.49 3.99 -17.92
N ASN A 52 -1.12 3.21 -17.04
CA ASN A 52 -2.36 3.59 -16.34
C ASN A 52 -2.50 2.86 -14.99
N VAL A 53 -3.50 3.25 -14.21
CA VAL A 53 -3.73 2.70 -12.85
C VAL A 53 -4.17 1.24 -12.91
N GLU A 54 -4.92 0.86 -13.94
CA GLU A 54 -5.40 -0.50 -14.15
C GLU A 54 -4.22 -1.47 -14.35
N GLU A 55 -3.17 -1.06 -15.04
CA GLU A 55 -1.92 -1.81 -15.18
C GLU A 55 -1.24 -2.05 -13.83
N LEU A 56 -1.11 -1.01 -13.00
CA LEU A 56 -0.52 -1.14 -11.65
C LEU A 56 -1.32 -2.11 -10.79
N ASN A 57 -2.64 -1.98 -10.78
CA ASN A 57 -3.50 -2.90 -10.04
C ASN A 57 -3.40 -4.35 -10.56
N LYS A 58 -3.33 -4.56 -11.87
CA LYS A 58 -3.09 -5.89 -12.46
C LYS A 58 -1.75 -6.46 -12.03
N ARG A 59 -0.70 -5.64 -12.03
CA ARG A 59 0.65 -6.05 -11.61
C ARG A 59 0.67 -6.44 -10.14
N ILE A 60 0.06 -5.64 -9.25
CA ILE A 60 -0.01 -5.94 -7.81
C ILE A 60 -0.81 -7.22 -7.56
N ARG A 61 -1.94 -7.42 -8.24
CA ARG A 61 -2.73 -8.67 -8.13
C ARG A 61 -1.94 -9.89 -8.61
N TYR A 62 -1.23 -9.76 -9.72
CA TYR A 62 -0.39 -10.82 -10.26
C TYR A 62 0.73 -11.18 -9.27
N GLU A 63 1.42 -10.19 -8.71
CA GLU A 63 2.46 -10.45 -7.71
C GLU A 63 1.87 -11.07 -6.45
N LEU A 64 0.72 -10.60 -5.94
CA LEU A 64 0.06 -11.22 -4.79
C LEU A 64 -0.32 -12.69 -5.04
N ALA A 65 -0.81 -13.02 -6.24
CA ALA A 65 -1.09 -14.41 -6.61
C ALA A 65 0.20 -15.24 -6.73
N MET A 66 1.27 -14.66 -7.25
CA MET A 66 2.59 -15.30 -7.30
C MET A 66 3.12 -15.55 -5.89
N PHE A 67 3.02 -14.57 -4.98
CA PHE A 67 3.39 -14.72 -3.58
C PHE A 67 2.71 -15.93 -2.95
N ASP A 68 1.39 -16.05 -3.14
CA ASP A 68 0.61 -17.16 -2.60
C ASP A 68 1.10 -18.51 -3.14
N SER A 69 1.34 -18.59 -4.45
CA SER A 69 1.86 -19.80 -5.10
C SER A 69 3.26 -20.17 -4.62
N LEU A 70 4.15 -19.19 -4.46
CA LEU A 70 5.51 -19.40 -3.96
C LEU A 70 5.50 -19.85 -2.51
N TRP A 71 4.69 -19.20 -1.67
CA TRP A 71 4.54 -19.56 -0.27
C TRP A 71 4.04 -21.00 -0.12
N GLU A 72 3.05 -21.40 -0.94
CA GLU A 72 2.55 -22.77 -0.98
C GLU A 72 3.62 -23.76 -1.46
N SER A 73 4.29 -23.49 -2.58
CA SER A 73 5.34 -24.35 -3.14
C SER A 73 6.49 -24.58 -2.15
N LEU A 74 7.03 -23.50 -1.58
CA LEU A 74 8.12 -23.58 -0.59
C LEU A 74 7.66 -24.28 0.70
N SER A 75 6.40 -24.14 1.10
CA SER A 75 5.84 -24.85 2.25
C SER A 75 5.72 -26.36 1.99
N GLN A 76 5.23 -26.76 0.81
CA GLN A 76 5.08 -28.17 0.44
C GLN A 76 6.42 -28.88 0.32
N LYS A 77 7.46 -28.16 -0.10
CA LYS A 77 8.83 -28.68 -0.22
C LYS A 77 9.62 -28.62 1.09
N GLY A 78 9.02 -28.15 2.17
CA GLY A 78 9.62 -28.12 3.50
C GLY A 78 10.70 -27.06 3.71
N ILE A 79 10.87 -26.12 2.78
CA ILE A 79 11.85 -25.03 2.87
C ILE A 79 11.38 -23.98 3.88
N ILE A 80 10.08 -23.68 3.88
CA ILE A 80 9.44 -22.82 4.89
C ILE A 80 8.29 -23.57 5.56
N TRP A 81 7.86 -23.07 6.72
CA TRP A 81 6.63 -23.52 7.36
C TRP A 81 5.49 -22.54 7.12
N ARG A 82 4.30 -23.05 6.76
CA ARG A 82 3.10 -22.28 6.39
C ARG A 82 2.77 -21.12 7.34
N TYR A 83 3.03 -21.30 8.64
CA TYR A 83 2.67 -20.33 9.68
C TYR A 83 3.82 -19.41 10.11
N MET A 84 4.97 -19.45 9.43
CA MET A 84 6.07 -18.51 9.63
C MET A 84 5.63 -17.05 9.40
N THR A 85 6.29 -16.13 10.08
CA THR A 85 6.28 -14.72 9.67
C THR A 85 7.02 -14.55 8.35
N TRP A 86 6.80 -13.41 7.67
CA TRP A 86 7.57 -13.06 6.48
C TRP A 86 9.08 -13.10 6.74
N GLU A 87 9.53 -12.50 7.85
CA GLU A 87 10.93 -12.46 8.25
C GLU A 87 11.54 -13.84 8.50
N GLN A 88 10.78 -14.75 9.15
CA GLN A 88 11.20 -16.14 9.35
C GLN A 88 11.32 -16.89 8.03
N ALA A 89 10.31 -16.79 7.16
CA ALA A 89 10.30 -17.47 5.86
C ALA A 89 11.40 -16.93 4.94
N PHE A 90 11.64 -15.61 4.92
CA PHE A 90 12.69 -15.00 4.11
C PHE A 90 14.09 -15.41 4.58
N ARG A 91 14.32 -15.47 5.90
CA ARG A 91 15.57 -16.02 6.45
C ARG A 91 15.78 -17.48 6.08
N ALA A 92 14.78 -18.34 6.30
CA ALA A 92 14.86 -19.75 5.94
C ALA A 92 15.15 -19.96 4.44
N ALA A 93 14.45 -19.22 3.58
CA ALA A 93 14.69 -19.23 2.14
C ALA A 93 16.12 -18.78 1.78
N ARG A 94 16.66 -17.77 2.48
CA ARG A 94 18.01 -17.28 2.26
C ARG A 94 19.06 -18.30 2.69
N ASP A 95 18.89 -18.89 3.87
CA ASP A 95 19.80 -19.92 4.39
C ASP A 95 19.84 -21.15 3.46
N GLU A 96 18.68 -21.55 2.92
CA GLU A 96 18.57 -22.62 1.91
C GLU A 96 19.34 -22.27 0.63
N TRP A 97 19.16 -21.04 0.13
CA TRP A 97 19.86 -20.55 -1.07
C TRP A 97 21.38 -20.50 -0.89
N ASP A 98 21.85 -19.97 0.24
CA ASP A 98 23.28 -19.90 0.55
C ASP A 98 23.89 -21.31 0.70
N ALA A 99 23.13 -22.28 1.22
CA ALA A 99 23.56 -23.68 1.26
C ALA A 99 23.68 -24.31 -0.14
N ILE A 100 22.79 -23.97 -1.08
CA ILE A 100 22.88 -24.39 -2.49
C ILE A 100 24.11 -23.76 -3.17
N GLU A 101 24.30 -22.44 -3.03
CA GLU A 101 25.44 -21.74 -3.64
C GLU A 101 26.79 -22.24 -3.12
N SER A 102 26.85 -22.60 -1.83
CA SER A 102 28.05 -23.20 -1.22
C SER A 102 28.28 -24.67 -1.59
N GLY A 103 27.36 -25.31 -2.33
CA GLY A 103 27.43 -26.73 -2.69
C GLY A 103 27.12 -27.69 -1.52
N ARG A 104 26.70 -27.18 -0.36
CA ARG A 104 26.28 -28.00 0.80
C ARG A 104 24.97 -28.72 0.55
N LEU A 105 24.08 -28.14 -0.26
CA LEU A 105 22.84 -28.75 -0.71
C LEU A 105 22.82 -28.84 -2.23
N GLN A 106 22.21 -29.89 -2.75
CA GLN A 106 21.86 -29.93 -4.17
C GLN A 106 20.69 -28.98 -4.43
N ALA A 107 20.68 -28.35 -5.60
CA ALA A 107 19.59 -27.47 -6.01
C ALA A 107 18.25 -28.24 -5.95
N PRO A 108 17.30 -27.84 -5.10
CA PRO A 108 16.00 -28.50 -5.04
C PRO A 108 15.22 -28.22 -6.33
N ASP A 109 14.20 -29.05 -6.61
CA ASP A 109 13.20 -28.77 -7.65
C ASP A 109 12.43 -27.45 -7.40
N ALA A 110 12.72 -26.72 -6.32
CA ALA A 110 12.18 -25.41 -5.97
C ALA A 110 13.10 -24.23 -6.34
N SER A 111 14.30 -24.44 -6.90
CA SER A 111 15.30 -23.36 -7.01
C SER A 111 14.79 -22.10 -7.70
N GLU A 112 13.95 -22.25 -8.73
CA GLU A 112 13.33 -21.10 -9.41
C GLU A 112 12.35 -20.35 -8.49
N ASP A 113 11.49 -21.07 -7.79
CA ASP A 113 10.53 -20.51 -6.83
C ASP A 113 11.25 -19.82 -5.67
N LEU A 114 12.35 -20.42 -5.19
CA LEU A 114 13.19 -19.87 -4.14
C LEU A 114 13.81 -18.54 -4.56
N GLN A 115 14.39 -18.48 -5.76
CA GLN A 115 14.93 -17.22 -6.30
C GLN A 115 13.85 -16.15 -6.47
N LYS A 116 12.68 -16.51 -7.02
CA LYS A 116 11.55 -15.58 -7.17
C LYS A 116 11.08 -15.05 -5.81
N PHE A 117 11.01 -15.92 -4.80
CA PHE A 117 10.64 -15.55 -3.44
C PHE A 117 11.67 -14.60 -2.79
N LEU A 118 12.97 -14.85 -3.00
CA LEU A 118 14.03 -13.97 -2.50
C LEU A 118 14.08 -12.62 -3.22
N ASN A 119 13.65 -12.56 -4.49
CA ASN A 119 13.56 -11.32 -5.25
C ASN A 119 12.26 -10.53 -4.97
N PHE A 120 11.33 -11.10 -4.22
CA PHE A 120 10.00 -10.53 -3.98
C PHE A 120 10.00 -9.12 -3.35
N PRO A 121 10.93 -8.74 -2.44
CA PRO A 121 11.06 -7.37 -1.95
C PRO A 121 11.22 -6.29 -3.04
N ASN A 122 11.73 -6.65 -4.21
CA ASN A 122 11.93 -5.72 -5.33
C ASN A 122 10.66 -5.52 -6.18
N GLY A 123 9.59 -6.28 -5.92
CA GLY A 123 8.31 -6.21 -6.64
C GLY A 123 7.39 -5.09 -6.13
N MET A 124 6.37 -4.77 -6.93
CA MET A 124 5.32 -3.81 -6.58
C MET A 124 4.54 -4.14 -5.30
N LEU A 125 4.53 -5.39 -4.83
CA LEU A 125 3.85 -5.69 -3.56
C LEU A 125 4.60 -5.15 -2.33
N MET A 126 5.93 -4.98 -2.42
CA MET A 126 6.79 -4.70 -1.26
C MET A 126 7.79 -3.56 -1.45
N SER A 127 8.03 -3.10 -2.68
CA SER A 127 9.01 -2.05 -2.95
C SER A 127 8.58 -0.72 -2.35
N GLU A 128 9.55 0.08 -1.91
CA GLU A 128 9.29 1.40 -1.31
C GLU A 128 8.67 2.38 -2.31
N ASP A 129 8.89 2.20 -3.61
CA ASP A 129 8.30 3.03 -4.67
C ASP A 129 6.87 2.58 -5.07
N SER A 130 6.36 1.52 -4.43
CA SER A 130 5.03 0.99 -4.69
C SER A 130 3.92 1.91 -4.17
N PRO A 131 2.75 1.95 -4.84
CA PRO A 131 1.51 2.52 -4.32
C PRO A 131 1.12 2.10 -2.89
N LEU A 132 1.60 0.94 -2.43
CA LEU A 132 1.33 0.40 -1.10
C LEU A 132 2.28 0.94 -0.02
N TRP A 133 3.48 1.40 -0.38
CA TRP A 133 4.55 1.72 0.57
C TRP A 133 5.14 3.12 0.41
N TYR A 134 4.94 3.76 -0.74
CA TYR A 134 5.59 5.03 -1.05
C TYR A 134 5.25 6.14 -0.08
N ARG A 135 6.29 6.68 0.55
CA ARG A 135 6.18 7.75 1.57
C ARG A 135 6.54 9.12 1.02
N GLY A 136 7.03 9.23 -0.21
CA GLY A 136 7.59 10.49 -0.72
C GLY A 136 6.58 11.64 -0.76
N LEU A 137 5.31 11.36 -1.09
CA LEU A 137 4.23 12.37 -1.01
C LEU A 137 4.03 12.92 0.41
N ALA A 138 4.43 12.19 1.45
CA ALA A 138 4.42 12.67 2.82
C ALA A 138 5.76 13.27 3.26
N LEU A 139 6.89 12.66 2.93
CA LEU A 139 8.16 12.99 3.57
C LEU A 139 9.02 13.99 2.78
N GLU A 140 8.93 13.96 1.45
CA GLU A 140 9.78 14.82 0.61
C GLU A 140 9.30 16.27 0.62
N PRO A 141 10.20 17.27 0.52
CA PRO A 141 9.86 18.65 0.19
C PRO A 141 9.01 18.73 -1.09
N GLU A 142 7.99 19.59 -1.11
CA GLU A 142 7.04 19.61 -2.23
C GLU A 142 7.71 20.01 -3.54
N GLU A 143 8.67 20.92 -3.46
CA GLU A 143 9.42 21.47 -4.60
C GLU A 143 10.13 20.37 -5.40
N ASN A 144 10.58 19.31 -4.71
CA ASN A 144 11.28 18.18 -5.33
C ASN A 144 10.35 17.31 -6.19
N LEU A 145 9.05 17.26 -5.85
CA LEU A 145 8.09 16.37 -6.48
C LEU A 145 7.08 17.08 -7.38
N ARG A 146 6.79 18.36 -7.11
CA ARG A 146 5.68 19.13 -7.68
C ARG A 146 5.60 19.04 -9.20
N ARG A 147 6.71 19.29 -9.91
CA ARG A 147 6.71 19.24 -11.38
C ARG A 147 6.32 17.88 -11.94
N ASN A 148 6.77 16.79 -11.32
CA ASN A 148 6.46 15.45 -11.79
C ASN A 148 5.06 15.01 -11.34
N LEU A 149 4.62 15.43 -10.15
CA LEU A 149 3.27 15.22 -9.66
C LEU A 149 2.24 15.89 -10.56
N ASP A 150 2.47 17.15 -10.98
CA ASP A 150 1.55 17.85 -11.88
C ASP A 150 1.39 17.13 -13.22
N LYS A 151 2.52 16.68 -13.81
CA LYS A 151 2.50 15.85 -15.03
C LYS A 151 1.76 14.54 -14.82
N LEU A 152 1.95 13.90 -13.67
CA LEU A 152 1.28 12.66 -13.32
C LEU A 152 -0.25 12.85 -13.25
N LEU A 153 -0.71 13.87 -12.53
CA LEU A 153 -2.13 14.18 -12.38
C LEU A 153 -2.79 14.50 -13.73
N VAL A 154 -2.13 15.30 -14.57
CA VAL A 154 -2.59 15.58 -15.95
C VAL A 154 -2.67 14.32 -16.79
N ARG A 155 -1.61 13.49 -16.78
CA ARG A 155 -1.57 12.22 -17.53
C ARG A 155 -2.71 11.28 -17.12
N LEU A 156 -2.97 11.18 -15.83
CA LEU A 156 -4.02 10.31 -15.28
C LEU A 156 -5.42 10.93 -15.33
N LYS A 157 -5.52 12.21 -15.74
CA LYS A 157 -6.77 12.99 -15.80
C LYS A 157 -7.50 12.97 -14.46
N VAL A 158 -6.77 13.23 -13.38
CA VAL A 158 -7.30 13.34 -12.02
C VAL A 158 -6.81 14.64 -11.40
N GLN A 159 -7.55 15.15 -10.43
CA GLN A 159 -7.20 16.36 -9.72
C GLN A 159 -6.53 16.05 -8.39
N TYR A 160 -6.96 15.00 -7.68
CA TYR A 160 -6.52 14.78 -6.30
C TYR A 160 -5.97 13.38 -6.06
N ILE A 161 -5.06 13.28 -5.10
CA ILE A 161 -4.60 12.01 -4.51
C ILE A 161 -4.95 12.01 -3.02
N VAL A 162 -5.50 10.90 -2.55
CA VAL A 162 -5.71 10.61 -1.13
C VAL A 162 -4.83 9.41 -0.78
N ALA A 163 -3.98 9.58 0.21
CA ALA A 163 -3.01 8.57 0.63
C ALA A 163 -2.90 8.50 2.17
N ALA A 164 -2.40 7.38 2.69
CA ALA A 164 -2.27 7.09 4.11
C ALA A 164 -0.82 6.67 4.43
N HIS A 165 -0.62 5.61 5.23
CA HIS A 165 0.65 4.92 5.52
C HIS A 165 1.70 5.72 6.34
N SER A 166 1.74 7.03 6.17
CA SER A 166 2.71 7.93 6.78
C SER A 166 2.01 8.87 7.77
N VAL A 167 1.95 8.44 9.02
CA VAL A 167 1.40 9.22 10.13
C VAL A 167 2.12 10.56 10.25
N ARG A 168 1.35 11.65 10.28
CA ARG A 168 1.86 13.02 10.40
C ARG A 168 2.07 13.40 11.87
N PRO A 169 3.11 14.20 12.22
CA PRO A 169 3.39 14.56 13.62
C PRO A 169 2.24 15.23 14.38
N LYS A 170 1.31 15.89 13.67
CA LYS A 170 0.15 16.57 14.26
C LYS A 170 -1.09 15.68 14.38
N PHE A 171 -1.05 14.45 13.84
CA PHE A 171 -2.20 13.54 13.77
C PHE A 171 -3.45 14.18 13.14
N ASP A 172 -3.25 15.08 12.18
CA ASP A 172 -4.29 15.72 11.38
C ASP A 172 -4.26 15.21 9.93
N ILE A 173 -5.40 15.33 9.25
CA ILE A 173 -5.43 15.13 7.80
C ILE A 173 -4.69 16.31 7.18
N THR A 174 -3.55 16.01 6.55
CA THR A 174 -2.65 17.04 6.04
C THR A 174 -2.83 17.20 4.53
N PRO A 175 -3.38 18.33 4.05
CA PRO A 175 -3.29 18.68 2.64
C PRO A 175 -1.86 19.12 2.29
N ARG A 176 -1.42 18.75 1.09
CA ARG A 176 -0.12 19.07 0.50
C ARG A 176 -0.28 19.40 -0.98
N PHE A 177 0.74 20.01 -1.57
CA PHE A 177 0.82 20.33 -2.99
C PHE A 177 -0.34 21.20 -3.46
N ASP A 178 -0.56 22.34 -2.80
CA ASP A 178 -1.71 23.25 -3.05
C ASP A 178 -3.06 22.53 -3.00
N ASN A 179 -3.27 21.70 -1.98
CA ASN A 179 -4.47 20.90 -1.77
C ASN A 179 -4.75 19.88 -2.90
N ARG A 180 -3.70 19.40 -3.59
CA ARG A 180 -3.80 18.34 -4.61
C ARG A 180 -3.55 16.94 -4.02
N VAL A 181 -2.93 16.86 -2.84
CA VAL A 181 -2.71 15.59 -2.12
C VAL A 181 -3.25 15.73 -0.69
N PHE A 182 -4.00 14.73 -0.23
CA PHE A 182 -4.52 14.66 1.15
C PHE A 182 -3.97 13.42 1.84
N LEU A 183 -3.21 13.62 2.90
CA LEU A 183 -2.65 12.55 3.73
C LEU A 183 -3.59 12.29 4.90
N ILE A 184 -4.24 11.15 4.92
CA ILE A 184 -5.35 10.84 5.85
C ILE A 184 -4.97 9.90 6.99
N ASP A 185 -3.70 9.47 7.07
CA ASP A 185 -3.24 8.63 8.19
C ASP A 185 -2.93 9.49 9.42
N THR A 186 -3.88 9.49 10.35
CA THR A 186 -3.80 10.23 11.62
C THR A 186 -3.38 9.35 12.79
N GLY A 187 -2.83 8.15 12.53
CA GLY A 187 -2.31 7.28 13.57
C GLY A 187 -3.39 6.70 14.48
N MET A 188 -4.52 6.25 13.92
CA MET A 188 -5.70 5.84 14.70
C MET A 188 -5.44 4.67 15.66
N LEU A 189 -4.42 3.84 15.40
CA LEU A 189 -3.98 2.79 16.33
C LEU A 189 -3.22 3.44 17.51
N LYS A 190 -4.00 3.99 18.45
CA LYS A 190 -3.52 4.76 19.60
C LYS A 190 -2.37 4.12 20.38
N PRO A 191 -2.38 2.81 20.72
CA PRO A 191 -1.30 2.19 21.49
C PRO A 191 0.07 2.24 20.79
N TYR A 192 0.10 2.37 19.47
CA TYR A 192 1.35 2.39 18.70
C TYR A 192 1.71 3.80 18.24
N PHE A 193 0.75 4.56 17.72
CA PHE A 193 1.01 5.88 17.11
C PHE A 193 0.64 7.07 18.01
N GLY A 194 -0.20 6.88 19.02
CA GLY A 194 -0.69 7.97 19.88
C GLY A 194 -1.64 8.96 19.19
N GLY A 195 -2.06 8.68 17.96
CA GLY A 195 -2.87 9.58 17.15
C GLY A 195 -4.37 9.51 17.42
N ARG A 196 -5.17 9.78 16.40
CA ARG A 196 -6.64 9.87 16.52
C ARG A 196 -7.36 9.22 15.34
N ALA A 197 -8.60 8.79 15.57
CA ALA A 197 -9.46 8.35 14.49
C ALA A 197 -9.97 9.56 13.70
N SER A 198 -9.90 9.47 12.37
CA SER A 198 -10.35 10.51 11.46
C SER A 198 -11.02 9.92 10.21
N ALA A 199 -11.73 10.76 9.48
CA ALA A 199 -12.27 10.47 8.16
C ALA A 199 -12.18 11.70 7.26
N LEU A 200 -11.99 11.49 5.96
CA LEU A 200 -12.07 12.53 4.95
C LEU A 200 -13.41 12.38 4.21
N GLU A 201 -14.24 13.41 4.28
CA GLU A 201 -15.45 13.53 3.46
C GLU A 201 -15.14 14.35 2.20
N ILE A 202 -15.62 13.88 1.05
CA ILE A 202 -15.53 14.57 -0.23
C ILE A 202 -16.94 14.68 -0.79
N GLN A 203 -17.50 15.89 -0.81
CA GLN A 203 -18.86 16.15 -1.25
C GLN A 203 -18.92 17.48 -2.00
N ASP A 204 -19.48 17.49 -3.21
CA ASP A 204 -19.70 18.69 -4.02
C ASP A 204 -18.43 19.56 -4.19
N GLY A 205 -17.27 18.91 -4.36
CA GLY A 205 -15.98 19.58 -4.49
C GLY A 205 -15.38 20.11 -3.19
N ARG A 206 -16.05 19.89 -2.05
CA ARG A 206 -15.56 20.22 -0.70
C ARG A 206 -14.87 19.01 -0.08
N PHE A 207 -13.73 19.25 0.57
CA PHE A 207 -12.98 18.25 1.34
C PHE A 207 -13.02 18.63 2.81
N THR A 208 -13.59 17.78 3.66
CA THR A 208 -13.77 18.02 5.09
C THR A 208 -13.12 16.91 5.90
N ALA A 209 -12.23 17.28 6.83
CA ALA A 209 -11.69 16.37 7.82
C ALA A 209 -12.65 16.26 9.02
N TYR A 210 -13.01 15.03 9.36
CA TYR A 210 -13.73 14.66 10.57
C TYR A 210 -12.77 14.00 11.54
N TYR A 211 -12.84 14.38 12.81
CA TYR A 211 -12.05 13.77 13.88
C TYR A 211 -12.97 13.28 14.99
N ALA A 212 -12.72 12.08 15.49
CA ALA A 212 -13.59 11.46 16.51
C ALA A 212 -13.64 12.24 17.83
N ASP A 213 -12.58 12.99 18.14
CA ASP A 213 -12.37 13.72 19.40
C ASP A 213 -12.12 15.22 19.16
N GLY A 214 -12.67 15.82 18.11
CA GLY A 214 -12.45 17.23 17.82
C GLY A 214 -13.37 17.84 16.77
N PRO A 215 -13.23 19.14 16.50
CA PRO A 215 -14.05 19.81 15.51
C PRO A 215 -13.71 19.34 14.10
N GLN A 216 -14.71 19.29 13.23
CA GLN A 216 -14.49 19.13 11.79
C GLN A 216 -13.73 20.32 11.21
N GLN A 217 -12.98 20.10 10.14
CA GLN A 217 -12.18 21.13 9.48
C GLN A 217 -12.36 21.04 7.96
N VAL A 218 -12.76 22.14 7.33
CA VAL A 218 -12.76 22.25 5.87
C VAL A 218 -11.32 22.42 5.39
N LEU A 219 -10.83 21.49 4.58
CA LEU A 219 -9.48 21.50 4.02
C LEU A 219 -9.45 22.16 2.63
N LEU A 220 -10.50 21.95 1.84
CA LEU A 220 -10.69 22.56 0.53
C LEU A 220 -12.16 22.90 0.33
N GLY A 221 -12.43 24.15 -0.03
CA GLY A 221 -13.77 24.59 -0.45
C GLY A 221 -14.04 24.22 -1.90
N PRO A 222 -15.32 24.24 -2.33
CA PRO A 222 -15.67 24.03 -3.74
C PRO A 222 -14.97 25.08 -4.61
N ALA A 223 -14.65 24.70 -5.85
CA ALA A 223 -14.15 25.67 -6.83
C ALA A 223 -15.16 26.81 -6.97
N PRO A 224 -14.70 28.07 -7.10
CA PRO A 224 -15.60 29.19 -7.36
C PRO A 224 -16.46 28.87 -8.59
N THR A 225 -17.78 28.94 -8.48
CA THR A 225 -18.66 28.95 -9.65
C THR A 225 -18.18 30.08 -10.55
N ALA A 226 -17.79 29.76 -11.77
CA ALA A 226 -17.47 30.77 -12.77
C ALA A 226 -18.67 31.72 -12.81
N VAL A 227 -18.45 32.98 -12.43
CA VAL A 227 -19.42 34.04 -12.62
C VAL A 227 -19.67 34.05 -14.13
N GLN A 228 -20.84 33.55 -14.55
CA GLN A 228 -21.32 33.81 -15.90
C GLN A 228 -21.38 35.33 -15.98
N GLY A 229 -20.45 35.91 -16.73
CA GLY A 229 -20.51 37.32 -17.07
C GLY A 229 -21.83 37.54 -17.79
N ASP A 230 -22.73 38.27 -17.15
CA ASP A 230 -23.89 38.83 -17.82
C ASP A 230 -23.37 39.86 -18.83
N PRO A 231 -23.84 39.83 -20.10
CA PRO A 231 -23.55 40.86 -21.08
C PRO A 231 -24.18 42.21 -20.74
#